data_AF-A0A453L9H5-F1
#
_entry.id   AF-A0A453L9H5-F1
#
_cell.length_a   1.000
_cell.length_b   1.000
_cell.length_c   1.000
_cell.angle_alpha   90.00
_cell.angle_beta   90.00
_cell.angle_gamma   90.00
#
_symmetry.space_group_name_H-M   'P 1'
#
loop_
_entity.id
_entity.type
_entity.pdbx_description
1 polymer ?
#
loop_
_entity_poly.entity_id
_entity_poly.type
_entity_poly.pdbx_seq_one_letter_code
_entity_poly.pdbx_strand_id
1 'polypeptide(L)'
;AMVSLGSSIRDAIAAVVERYHREGRSPRLDPASAESFQLHHSHFSLQSLNKNDKIGEVGGRNFYLHKTGGSNGPALQRGEPGVHSGGGETRQSHGGQLAGVPYHHQLLAIVMKKLDKIGRRTKRLWRLLTCDCT
;
A
#
# COMPACT_ATOMS: atom_id res chain seq x y z
N ALA A 1 -14.30 -1.81 -18.01
CA ALA A 1 -15.76 -1.98 -18.19
C ALA A 1 -16.31 -0.69 -18.76
N MET A 2 -17.48 -0.71 -19.40
CA MET A 2 -18.19 0.55 -19.69
C MET A 2 -19.04 0.87 -18.46
N VAL A 3 -18.97 2.09 -17.96
CA VAL A 3 -19.67 2.54 -16.75
C VAL A 3 -20.41 3.83 -17.09
N SER A 4 -21.65 3.97 -16.60
CA SER A 4 -22.45 5.18 -16.81
C SER A 4 -21.89 6.33 -15.98
N LEU A 5 -21.94 7.56 -16.52
CA LEU A 5 -21.55 8.76 -15.79
C LEU A 5 -22.40 9.02 -14.55
N GLY A 6 -23.63 8.48 -14.51
CA GLY A 6 -24.52 8.55 -13.36
C GLY A 6 -24.26 7.50 -12.28
N SER A 7 -23.37 6.54 -12.51
CA SER A 7 -23.04 5.50 -11.53
C SER A 7 -22.18 6.07 -10.41
N SER A 8 -22.38 5.54 -9.20
CA SER A 8 -21.49 5.85 -8.08
C SER A 8 -20.09 5.28 -8.32
N ILE A 9 -19.09 5.84 -7.65
CA ILE A 9 -17.73 5.29 -7.66
C ILE A 9 -17.70 3.86 -7.15
N ARG A 10 -18.50 3.52 -6.12
CA ARG A 10 -18.63 2.14 -5.64
C ARG A 10 -19.04 1.18 -6.77
N ASP A 11 -20.08 1.55 -7.52
CA ASP A 11 -20.59 0.72 -8.61
C ASP A 11 -19.57 0.61 -9.74
N ALA A 12 -18.85 1.70 -10.03
CA ALA A 12 -17.78 1.73 -11.02
C ALA A 12 -16.65 0.76 -10.65
N ILE A 13 -16.23 0.75 -9.38
CA ILE A 13 -15.22 -0.18 -8.86
C ILE A 13 -15.69 -1.62 -9.03
N ALA A 14 -16.91 -1.95 -8.58
CA ALA A 14 -17.47 -3.30 -8.68
C ALA A 14 -17.51 -3.77 -10.14
N ALA A 15 -18.01 -2.94 -11.06
CA ALA A 15 -18.08 -3.27 -12.48
C ALA A 15 -16.71 -3.51 -13.12
N VAL A 16 -15.69 -2.75 -12.72
CA VAL A 16 -14.32 -2.92 -13.23
C VAL A 16 -13.66 -4.16 -12.65
N VAL A 17 -13.78 -4.41 -11.35
CA VAL A 17 -13.22 -5.60 -10.69
C VAL A 17 -13.85 -6.88 -11.25
N GLU A 18 -15.18 -6.91 -11.39
CA GLU A 18 -15.92 -8.03 -11.98
C GLU A 18 -15.44 -8.32 -13.42
N ARG A 19 -15.34 -7.27 -14.26
CA ARG A 19 -14.84 -7.46 -15.63
C ARG A 19 -13.39 -7.94 -15.64
N TYR A 20 -12.54 -7.36 -14.80
CA TYR A 20 -11.14 -7.75 -14.70
C TYR A 20 -11.00 -9.22 -14.31
N HIS A 21 -11.81 -9.68 -13.35
CA HIS A 21 -11.89 -11.08 -12.93
C HIS A 21 -12.31 -11.99 -14.09
N ARG A 22 -13.40 -11.62 -14.78
CA ARG A 22 -13.92 -12.37 -15.93
C ARG A 22 -12.94 -12.47 -17.10
N GLU A 23 -12.11 -11.44 -17.29
CA GLU A 23 -11.03 -11.43 -18.28
C GLU A 23 -9.83 -12.32 -17.87
N GLY A 24 -9.84 -12.91 -16.67
CA GLY A 24 -8.81 -13.85 -16.22
C GLY A 24 -7.44 -13.21 -16.00
N ARG A 25 -7.39 -11.90 -15.74
CA ARG A 25 -6.14 -11.12 -15.65
C ARG A 25 -5.35 -11.43 -14.36
N SER A 26 -4.05 -11.10 -14.39
CA SER A 26 -3.10 -11.30 -13.31
C SER A 26 -2.49 -9.97 -12.84
N PRO A 27 -2.39 -9.70 -11.52
CA PRO A 27 -2.84 -10.55 -10.40
C PRO A 27 -4.38 -10.65 -10.36
N ARG A 28 -4.90 -11.79 -9.89
CA ARG A 28 -6.36 -12.02 -9.82
C ARG A 28 -6.98 -11.10 -8.77
N LEU A 29 -8.10 -10.48 -9.14
CA LEU A 29 -8.94 -9.73 -8.22
C LEU A 29 -10.18 -10.56 -7.91
N ASP A 30 -10.55 -10.62 -6.64
CA ASP A 30 -11.78 -11.26 -6.18
C ASP A 30 -12.94 -10.24 -6.25
N PRO A 31 -14.01 -10.50 -7.02
CA PRO A 31 -15.18 -9.61 -7.09
C PRO A 31 -15.82 -9.34 -5.72
N ALA A 32 -15.81 -10.32 -4.81
CA ALA A 32 -16.35 -10.13 -3.46
C ALA A 32 -15.53 -9.11 -2.63
N SER A 33 -14.29 -8.86 -3.04
CA SER A 33 -13.39 -7.89 -2.40
C SER A 33 -13.48 -6.48 -3.00
N ALA A 34 -14.48 -6.17 -3.84
CA ALA A 34 -14.65 -4.85 -4.48
C ALA A 34 -14.65 -3.69 -3.46
N GLU A 35 -15.22 -3.89 -2.27
CA GLU A 35 -15.23 -2.89 -1.20
C GLU A 35 -13.84 -2.57 -0.64
N SER A 36 -12.87 -3.47 -0.82
CA SER A 36 -11.48 -3.23 -0.43
C SER A 36 -10.73 -2.28 -1.36
N PHE A 37 -11.33 -1.82 -2.46
CA PHE A 37 -10.70 -0.90 -3.40
C PHE A 37 -11.21 0.54 -3.28
N GLN A 38 -10.38 1.46 -3.76
CA GLN A 38 -10.62 2.89 -3.83
C GLN A 38 -10.14 3.45 -5.19
N LEU A 39 -10.76 4.54 -5.64
CA LEU A 39 -10.31 5.26 -6.83
C LEU A 39 -9.53 6.52 -6.45
N HIS A 40 -8.48 6.79 -7.21
CA HIS A 40 -7.61 7.95 -7.08
C HIS A 40 -7.49 8.65 -8.44
N HIS A 41 -7.33 9.98 -8.45
CA HIS A 41 -7.11 10.72 -9.71
C HIS A 41 -5.75 10.42 -10.34
N SER A 42 -4.75 10.12 -9.51
CA SER A 42 -3.40 9.81 -9.96
C SER A 42 -2.75 8.78 -9.05
N HIS A 43 -1.70 8.14 -9.54
CA HIS A 43 -0.88 7.23 -8.74
C HIS A 43 -0.29 7.88 -7.48
N PHE A 44 -0.03 9.19 -7.52
CA PHE A 44 0.54 9.96 -6.40
C PHE A 44 -0.51 10.58 -5.47
N SER A 45 -1.80 10.39 -5.76
CA SER A 45 -2.87 10.96 -4.93
C SER A 45 -2.93 10.23 -3.60
N LEU A 46 -2.79 10.97 -2.50
CA LEU A 46 -2.91 10.41 -1.15
C LEU A 46 -4.38 10.24 -0.73
N GLN A 47 -5.29 11.01 -1.33
CA GLN A 47 -6.71 10.99 -1.05
C GLN A 47 -7.46 10.18 -2.11
N SER A 48 -8.35 9.31 -1.65
CA SER A 48 -9.29 8.60 -2.51
C SER A 48 -10.55 9.41 -2.74
N LEU A 49 -11.21 9.12 -3.86
CA LEU A 49 -12.52 9.66 -4.17
C LEU A 49 -13.59 9.04 -3.28
N ASN A 50 -14.61 9.83 -2.95
CA ASN A 50 -15.71 9.35 -2.14
C ASN A 50 -16.54 8.34 -2.93
N LYS A 51 -16.78 7.17 -2.32
CA LYS A 51 -17.50 6.06 -2.96
C LYS A 51 -18.94 6.40 -3.37
N ASN A 52 -19.55 7.40 -2.73
CA ASN A 52 -20.93 7.80 -3.00
C ASN A 52 -21.04 8.84 -4.13
N ASP A 53 -19.94 9.49 -4.53
CA ASP A 53 -19.96 10.48 -5.60
C ASP A 53 -20.17 9.80 -6.94
N LYS A 54 -20.80 10.51 -7.88
CA LYS A 54 -20.98 9.99 -9.24
C LYS A 54 -19.69 10.12 -10.04
N ILE A 55 -19.39 9.12 -10.85
CA ILE A 55 -18.15 9.08 -11.65
C ILE A 55 -18.05 10.26 -12.63
N GLY A 56 -19.19 10.79 -13.12
CA GLY A 56 -19.21 11.96 -13.99
C GLY A 56 -18.99 13.30 -13.30
N GLU A 57 -19.15 13.38 -11.97
CA GLU A 57 -19.09 14.63 -11.20
C GLU A 57 -17.69 14.91 -10.63
N VAL A 58 -16.89 13.86 -10.40
CA VAL A 58 -15.54 13.98 -9.80
C VAL A 58 -14.48 14.55 -10.76
N GLY A 59 -14.80 14.67 -12.05
CA GLY A 59 -13.88 15.17 -13.06
C GLY A 59 -12.79 14.16 -13.46
N GLY A 60 -12.23 14.37 -14.65
CA GLY A 60 -11.28 13.44 -15.25
C GLY A 60 -11.96 12.27 -15.98
N ARG A 61 -11.16 11.51 -16.74
CA ARG A 61 -11.60 10.31 -17.48
C ARG A 61 -10.75 9.08 -17.17
N ASN A 62 -9.68 9.28 -16.41
CA ASN A 62 -8.72 8.25 -16.03
C ASN A 62 -8.62 8.25 -14.52
N PHE A 63 -8.68 7.06 -13.93
CA PHE A 63 -8.60 6.87 -12.50
C PHE A 63 -7.72 5.66 -12.20
N TYR A 64 -7.11 5.67 -11.03
CA TYR A 64 -6.24 4.62 -10.56
C TYR A 64 -6.96 3.82 -9.47
N LEU A 65 -7.01 2.50 -9.64
CA LEU A 65 -7.56 1.59 -8.66
C LEU A 65 -6.50 1.27 -7.61
N HIS A 66 -6.78 1.62 -6.35
CA HIS A 66 -5.90 1.37 -5.22
C HIS A 66 -6.56 0.37 -4.27
N LYS A 67 -5.75 -0.49 -3.64
CA LYS A 67 -6.22 -1.36 -2.56
C LYS A 67 -6.21 -0.56 -1.26
N THR A 68 -7.34 -0.52 -0.57
CA THR A 68 -7.48 0.07 0.76
C THR A 68 -6.59 -0.71 1.73
N GLY A 69 -5.61 -0.02 2.33
CA GLY A 69 -4.69 -0.62 3.28
C GLY A 69 -5.37 -0.92 4.62
N GLY A 70 -5.99 -2.10 4.75
CA GLY A 70 -5.94 -2.81 6.02
C GLY A 70 -4.60 -3.52 6.06
N SER A 71 -3.73 -3.16 7.01
CA SER A 71 -2.39 -3.74 7.22
C SER A 71 -2.30 -5.20 6.80
N ASN A 72 -1.79 -5.48 5.60
CA ASN A 72 -1.18 -6.73 5.16
C ASN A 72 -0.67 -6.51 3.73
N GLY A 73 0.63 -6.74 3.55
CA GLY A 73 1.34 -6.61 2.27
C GLY A 73 0.79 -7.53 1.18
N PRO A 74 1.44 -7.58 0.01
CA PRO A 74 0.97 -8.42 -1.09
C PRO A 74 0.90 -9.88 -0.63
N ALA A 75 -0.31 -10.42 -0.55
CA ALA A 75 -0.52 -11.86 -0.47
C ALA A 75 -0.12 -12.44 -1.83
N LEU A 76 1.17 -12.73 -1.98
CA LEU A 76 1.63 -13.72 -2.95
C LEU A 76 0.90 -15.01 -2.58
N GLN A 77 -0.13 -15.36 -3.34
CA GLN A 77 -0.69 -16.72 -3.33
C GLN A 77 0.42 -17.64 -3.86
N ARG A 78 1.25 -18.13 -2.94
CA ARG A 78 2.08 -19.31 -3.14
C ARG A 78 1.12 -20.49 -3.22
N GLY A 79 0.92 -21.01 -4.43
CA GLY A 79 0.17 -22.26 -4.62
C GLY A 79 0.96 -23.40 -3.98
N GLU A 80 0.35 -24.10 -3.03
CA GLU A 80 0.88 -25.33 -2.46
C GLU A 80 0.09 -26.52 -3.06
N PRO A 81 0.75 -27.57 -3.59
CA PRO A 81 0.11 -28.86 -3.84
C PRO A 81 0.19 -29.73 -2.57
N GLY A 82 -0.94 -30.31 -2.17
CA GLY A 82 -1.07 -31.06 -0.92
C GLY A 82 -0.43 -32.45 -0.93
N VAL A 83 0.03 -32.88 0.26
CA VAL A 83 0.14 -34.29 0.68
C VAL A 83 -0.08 -34.38 2.20
N HIS A 84 -0.71 -35.48 2.61
CA HIS A 84 -1.32 -35.80 3.89
C HIS A 84 -0.39 -35.94 5.12
N SER A 85 -0.96 -35.59 6.28
CA SER A 85 -0.84 -36.14 7.66
C SER A 85 0.43 -36.86 8.15
N GLY A 86 0.93 -36.38 9.30
CA GLY A 86 1.68 -37.16 10.29
C GLY A 86 2.13 -36.28 11.46
N GLY A 87 1.61 -36.52 12.67
CA GLY A 87 1.68 -35.61 13.82
C GLY A 87 2.98 -35.57 14.62
N GLY A 88 3.00 -34.67 15.63
CA GLY A 88 4.03 -34.56 16.65
C GLY A 88 3.97 -33.21 17.37
N GLU A 89 3.53 -33.22 18.63
CA GLU A 89 3.32 -32.08 19.53
C GLU A 89 4.64 -31.39 19.96
N THR A 90 4.59 -30.13 20.41
CA THR A 90 5.10 -29.66 21.74
C THR A 90 5.10 -28.11 21.83
N ARG A 91 4.12 -27.60 22.59
CA ARG A 91 4.24 -26.60 23.68
C ARG A 91 4.48 -25.09 23.39
N GLN A 92 3.43 -24.33 23.74
CA GLN A 92 3.36 -23.04 24.48
C GLN A 92 4.49 -22.01 24.33
N SER A 93 4.11 -20.77 24.01
CA SER A 93 4.24 -19.66 24.98
C SER A 93 3.62 -18.34 24.50
N HIS A 94 2.82 -17.74 25.39
CA HIS A 94 2.79 -16.32 25.78
C HIS A 94 2.80 -15.28 24.63
N GLY A 95 1.70 -14.58 24.35
CA GLY A 95 1.12 -13.56 25.21
C GLY A 95 1.80 -12.21 24.95
N GLY A 96 1.09 -11.24 24.35
CA GLY A 96 1.65 -9.91 24.11
C GLY A 96 0.87 -9.02 23.15
N GLN A 97 -0.26 -8.51 23.63
CA GLN A 97 -1.02 -7.42 23.03
C GLN A 97 -0.37 -6.08 23.42
N LEU A 98 0.12 -5.28 22.47
CA LEU A 98 0.47 -3.87 22.65
C LEU A 98 0.15 -3.14 21.33
N ALA A 99 -0.97 -2.40 21.26
CA ALA A 99 -1.05 -0.98 21.58
C ALA A 99 -0.33 -0.10 20.54
N GLY A 100 -1.12 0.75 19.87
CA GLY A 100 -0.75 1.54 18.70
C GLY A 100 0.51 2.39 18.90
N VAL A 101 1.44 2.28 17.96
CA VAL A 101 2.64 3.10 17.89
C VAL A 101 2.35 4.29 16.96
N PRO A 102 2.54 5.55 17.41
CA PRO A 102 2.20 6.72 16.61
C PRO A 102 3.17 6.92 15.44
N TYR A 103 2.61 7.32 14.30
CA TYR A 103 3.27 7.56 13.01
C TYR A 103 4.51 8.49 13.05
N HIS A 104 4.72 9.23 14.14
CA HIS A 104 5.85 10.14 14.31
C HIS A 104 7.22 9.44 14.40
N HIS A 105 7.28 8.18 14.88
CA HIS A 105 8.56 7.45 14.97
C HIS A 105 9.10 7.03 13.60
N GLN A 106 8.22 6.82 12.61
CA GLN A 106 8.64 6.44 11.25
C GLN A 106 9.24 7.64 10.50
N LEU A 107 8.66 8.83 10.66
CA LEU A 107 9.18 10.06 10.03
C LEU A 107 10.57 10.42 10.57
N LEU A 108 10.76 10.38 11.90
CA LEU A 108 12.06 10.64 12.52
C LEU A 108 13.15 9.66 12.04
N ALA A 109 12.82 8.38 11.88
CA ALA A 109 13.76 7.37 11.39
C ALA A 109 14.20 7.62 9.93
N ILE A 110 13.31 8.15 9.08
CA ILE A 110 13.65 8.51 7.68
C ILE A 110 14.58 9.74 7.65
N VAL A 111 14.31 10.75 8.48
CA VAL A 111 15.14 11.96 8.58
C VAL A 111 16.55 11.63 9.09
N MET A 112 16.67 10.81 10.13
CA MET A 112 17.96 10.39 10.70
C MET A 112 18.84 9.64 9.68
N LYS A 113 18.27 8.70 8.91
CA LYS A 113 18.99 7.96 7.85
C LYS A 113 19.53 8.88 6.75
N LYS A 114 18.88 10.01 6.50
CA LYS A 114 19.31 10.98 5.49
C LYS A 114 20.49 11.84 5.98
N LEU A 115 20.52 12.18 7.28
CA LEU A 115 21.60 12.97 7.90
C LEU A 115 22.91 12.18 7.98
N ASP A 116 22.87 10.89 8.32
CA ASP A 116 24.07 10.01 8.31
C ASP A 116 24.72 9.92 6.93
N LYS A 117 23.90 9.94 5.87
CA LYS A 117 24.37 9.88 4.49
C LYS A 117 25.04 11.18 4.06
N ILE A 118 24.62 12.32 4.60
CA ILE A 118 25.20 13.65 4.37
C ILE A 118 26.51 13.79 5.17
N GLY A 119 26.53 13.41 6.45
CA GLY A 119 27.72 13.49 7.31
C GLY A 119 28.91 12.68 6.80
N ARG A 120 28.67 11.52 6.18
CA ARG A 120 29.74 10.71 5.55
C ARG A 120 30.37 11.38 4.33
N ARG A 121 29.63 12.21 3.58
CA ARG A 121 30.13 12.90 2.37
C ARG A 121 30.91 14.17 2.70
N THR A 122 30.61 14.82 3.82
CA THR A 122 31.26 16.07 4.23
C THR A 122 32.51 15.86 5.07
N LYS A 123 32.76 14.66 5.62
CA LYS A 123 33.94 14.36 6.45
C LYS A 123 35.29 14.49 5.73
N ARG A 124 35.32 14.38 4.39
CA ARG A 124 36.55 14.61 3.59
C ARG A 124 36.81 16.10 3.33
N LEU A 125 35.78 16.94 3.32
CA LEU A 125 35.89 18.37 3.05
C LEU A 125 36.33 19.15 4.31
N TRP A 126 35.96 18.67 5.50
CA TRP A 126 36.35 19.29 6.77
C TRP A 126 37.84 19.14 7.13
N ARG A 127 38.61 18.26 6.46
CA ARG A 127 40.07 18.17 6.66
C ARG A 127 40.88 19.25 5.93
N LEU A 128 40.24 20.09 5.11
CA LEU A 128 40.87 21.24 4.44
C LEU A 128 40.60 22.58 5.13
N LEU A 129 39.71 22.63 6.14
CA LEU A 129 39.28 23.86 6.82
C LEU A 129 39.82 23.99 8.26
N THR A 130 40.62 23.04 8.74
CA THR A 130 41.24 23.09 10.07
C THR A 130 42.75 23.29 10.04
N CYS A 131 43.29 23.80 8.93
CA CYS A 131 44.60 24.44 8.97
C CYS A 131 44.42 25.90 9.40
N ASP A 132 45.14 26.24 10.47
CA ASP A 132 45.52 27.55 10.98
C ASP A 132 44.52 28.33 11.87
N CYS A 133 44.81 28.32 13.18
CA CYS A 133 45.32 29.49 13.92
C CYS A 133 45.27 29.26 15.44
N THR A 134 46.36 28.77 16.06
CA THR A 134 47.17 29.47 17.10
C THR A 134 48.27 28.55 17.63
#